data_AF-D8EXT2-F1
#
_entry.id   AF-D8EXT2-F1
#
_cell.length_a   1.000
_cell.length_b   1.000
_cell.length_c   1.000
_cell.angle_alpha   90.00
_cell.angle_beta   90.00
_cell.angle_gamma   90.00
#
_symmetry.space_group_name_H-M   'P 1'
#
loop_
_entity.id
_entity.type
_entity.pdbx_description
1 polymer ?
#
loop_
_entity_poly.entity_id
_entity_poly.type
_entity_poly.pdbx_seq_one_letter_code
_entity_poly.pdbx_strand_id
1 'polypeptide(L)' 'MENQRTTDDTGFDYMANKGREEKDRDMLGVILAVVLVICMTLFQYWLWY' A
#
# COMPACT_ATOMS: atom_id res chain seq x y z
N MET A 1 -18.38 14.99 -11.93
CA MET A 1 -17.76 16.15 -11.26
C MET A 1 -16.26 15.93 -11.38
N GLU A 2 -15.63 16.63 -12.30
CA GLU A 2 -14.23 16.44 -12.68
C GLU A 2 -13.36 17.27 -11.74
N ASN A 3 -12.40 16.64 -11.06
CA ASN A 3 -11.54 17.30 -10.08
C ASN A 3 -10.50 18.19 -10.79
N GLN A 4 -10.85 19.45 -11.06
CA GLN A 4 -9.98 20.45 -11.71
C GLN A 4 -8.67 20.77 -10.95
N ARG A 5 -8.44 20.17 -9.78
CA ARG A 5 -7.22 20.34 -8.98
C ARG A 5 -6.18 19.24 -9.16
N THR A 6 -6.54 18.14 -9.83
CA THR A 6 -5.66 16.98 -9.95
C THR A 6 -5.29 16.65 -11.39
N THR A 7 -5.87 17.36 -12.36
CA THR A 7 -5.66 17.14 -13.79
C THR A 7 -4.96 18.35 -14.40
N ASP A 8 -3.86 18.11 -15.13
CA ASP A 8 -3.11 19.11 -15.90
C ASP A 8 -3.92 19.64 -17.10
N ASP A 9 -3.50 20.77 -17.68
CA ASP A 9 -4.09 21.37 -18.88
C ASP A 9 -4.06 20.43 -20.11
N THR A 10 -3.21 19.40 -20.07
CA THR A 10 -3.14 18.32 -21.09
C THR A 10 -4.10 17.15 -20.84
N GLY A 11 -4.88 17.17 -19.76
CA GLY A 11 -5.77 16.07 -19.36
C GLY A 11 -5.11 14.96 -18.55
N PHE A 12 -3.86 15.16 -18.10
CA PHE A 12 -3.14 14.19 -17.27
C PHE A 12 -3.55 14.33 -15.80
N ASP A 13 -4.26 13.33 -15.27
CA ASP A 13 -4.67 13.30 -13.87
C ASP A 13 -3.52 12.78 -12.99
N TYR A 14 -2.86 13.68 -12.28
CA TYR A 14 -1.81 13.41 -11.30
C TYR A 14 -2.28 12.55 -10.12
N MET A 15 -3.59 12.51 -9.86
CA MET A 15 -4.21 11.65 -8.83
C MET A 15 -4.90 10.43 -9.44
N ALA A 16 -4.80 10.21 -10.75
CA ALA A 16 -5.20 8.95 -11.33
C ALA A 16 -4.20 7.89 -10.86
N ASN A 17 -4.53 7.28 -9.73
CA ASN A 17 -3.86 6.17 -9.09
C ASN A 17 -4.02 4.90 -9.95
N LYS A 18 -3.47 4.96 -11.16
CA LYS A 18 -3.40 3.89 -12.18
C LYS A 18 -1.95 3.41 -12.36
N GLY A 19 -1.01 3.98 -11.59
CA GLY A 19 0.37 3.53 -11.58
C GLY A 19 0.45 2.14 -10.97
N ARG A 20 0.84 1.13 -11.76
CA ARG A 20 1.10 -0.22 -11.24
C ARG A 20 2.11 -0.20 -10.10
N GLU A 21 3.07 0.73 -10.14
CA GLU A 21 4.11 0.86 -9.13
C GLU A 21 3.58 1.21 -7.73
N GLU A 22 2.60 2.12 -7.61
CA GLU A 22 2.02 2.49 -6.32
C GLU A 22 1.16 1.35 -5.75
N LYS A 23 0.38 0.69 -6.61
CA LYS A 23 -0.39 -0.50 -6.25
C LYS A 23 0.50 -1.66 -5.80
N ASP A 24 1.62 -1.88 -6.48
CA ASP A 24 2.58 -2.93 -6.12
C ASP A 24 3.29 -2.59 -4.80
N ARG A 25 3.63 -1.31 -4.57
CA ARG A 25 4.21 -0.83 -3.30
C ARG A 25 3.24 -1.02 -2.12
N ASP A 26 1.98 -0.63 -2.29
CA ASP A 26 0.95 -0.81 -1.26
C ASP A 26 0.72 -2.29 -0.95
N MET A 27 0.62 -3.13 -1.98
CA MET A 27 0.46 -4.58 -1.81
C MET A 27 1.66 -5.20 -1.07
N LEU A 28 2.88 -4.85 -1.46
CA LEU A 28 4.09 -5.31 -0.78
C LEU A 28 4.13 -4.83 0.67
N GLY A 29 3.75 -3.57 0.94
CA GLY A 29 3.65 -3.02 2.29
C GLY A 29 2.69 -3.81 3.17
N VAL A 30 1.51 -4.14 2.66
CA VAL A 30 0.51 -4.95 3.38
C VAL A 30 1.03 -6.36 3.64
N ILE A 31 1.63 -7.02 2.64
CA ILE A 31 2.20 -8.36 2.80
C ILE A 31 3.27 -8.36 3.90
N LEU A 32 4.17 -7.38 3.88
CA LEU A 32 5.27 -7.28 4.84
C LEU A 32 4.74 -7.05 6.26
N ALA A 33 3.73 -6.18 6.43
CA ALA A 33 3.07 -5.96 7.70
C ALA A 33 2.41 -7.23 8.26
N VAL A 34 1.69 -7.98 7.42
CA VAL A 34 1.04 -9.24 7.82
C VAL A 34 2.07 -10.28 8.23
N VAL A 35 3.14 -10.46 7.45
CA VAL A 35 4.22 -11.40 7.79
C VAL A 35 4.87 -11.04 9.11
N LEU A 36 5.17 -9.75 9.35
CA LEU A 36 5.76 -9.31 10.62
C LEU A 36 4.86 -9.60 11.80
N VAL A 37 3.56 -9.28 11.71
CA VAL A 37 2.61 -9.55 12.80
C VAL A 37 2.49 -11.05 13.08
N ILE A 38 2.44 -11.88 12.05
CA ILE A 38 2.41 -13.35 12.21
C ILE A 38 3.68 -13.84 12.89
N CYS A 39 4.85 -13.41 12.41
CA CYS A 39 6.13 -13.78 13.01
C CYS A 39 6.19 -13.36 14.48
N MET A 40 5.85 -12.11 14.82
CA MET A 40 5.85 -11.62 16.20
C MET A 40 4.89 -12.43 17.07
N THR A 41 3.71 -12.77 16.57
CA THR A 41 2.73 -13.59 17.30
C THR A 41 3.27 -14.99 17.55
N LEU A 42 3.87 -15.64 16.54
CA LEU A 42 4.48 -16.96 16.69
C LEU A 42 5.64 -16.94 17.68
N PHE A 43 6.53 -15.95 17.60
CA PHE A 43 7.61 -15.77 18.56
C PHE A 43 7.08 -15.51 19.97
N GLN A 44 6.04 -14.69 20.12
CA GLN A 44 5.42 -14.46 21.43
C GLN A 44 4.87 -15.76 22.02
N TYR A 45 4.19 -16.60 21.22
CA TYR A 45 3.69 -17.89 21.70
C TYR A 45 4.82 -18.90 21.99
N TRP A 46 5.88 -18.92 21.17
CA TRP A 46 7.01 -19.83 21.35
C TRP A 46 7.97 -19.43 22.47
N LEU A 47 8.11 -18.14 22.77
CA LEU A 47 9.02 -17.64 23.79
C LEU A 47 8.37 -17.59 25.18
N TRP A 48 7.04 -17.57 25.24
CA TRP A 48 6.28 -17.57 26.50
C TRP A 48 5.99 -18.99 27.01
N TYR A 49 6.08 -20.02 26.16
CA TYR A 49 5.97 -21.43 26.55
C TYR A 49 7.35 -22.04 26.84
#